data_AF-A0AAW0KNH1-F1
#
_entry.id   AF-A0AAW0KNH1-F1
#
_cell.length_a   1.000
_cell.length_b   1.000
_cell.length_c   1.000
_cell.angle_alpha   90.00
_cell.angle_beta   90.00
_cell.angle_gamma   90.00
#
_symmetry.space_group_name_H-M   'P 1'
#
loop_
_entity.id
_entity.type
_entity.pdbx_description
1 polymer ?
#
loop_
_entity_poly.entity_id
_entity_poly.type
_entity_poly.pdbx_seq_one_letter_code
_entity_poly.pdbx_strand_id
1 'polypeptide(L)'
;MDRQNANETLFSPPSVPSPKKLIFKDPPAVQAKDDVVGEDTGPLFLLRKFPNNSPNSSNFNELSPDSSELYASTALSVKKLIVSELSSSRENVNVETMVELANKAFETLDWLGADYADLYDAVRALLSHCAQLSSAKSELQTHQNEESNAISYLDVLQRRCTEAFEAFAGSLAEYLEAEKRLGVLNTSVSEQREVLRKLKKESAQKGKEVAVLKGKWKRCLRSHLVIKNEKNEFAEQVTKKRKIVQMIEGRCDEIKAGVKRCKETLSSLY
;
A
#
# COMPACT_ATOMS: atom_id res chain seq x y z
N MET A 1 48.64 -17.85 -26.17
CA MET A 1 49.04 -18.12 -24.79
C MET A 1 48.41 -17.05 -23.93
N ASP A 2 47.58 -17.27 -22.94
CA ASP A 2 46.81 -18.40 -22.38
C ASP A 2 45.88 -17.70 -21.37
N ARG A 3 44.55 -17.94 -21.40
CA ARG A 3 43.78 -18.65 -20.35
C ARG A 3 43.96 -18.05 -18.94
N GLN A 4 42.97 -17.72 -18.10
CA GLN A 4 41.55 -18.09 -17.87
C GLN A 4 40.97 -16.96 -16.97
N ASN A 5 39.71 -16.53 -17.08
CA ASN A 5 38.46 -17.09 -16.53
C ASN A 5 38.41 -17.24 -14.99
N ALA A 6 37.56 -16.43 -14.33
CA ALA A 6 36.84 -16.70 -13.07
C ALA A 6 35.88 -15.50 -12.82
N ASN A 7 34.61 -15.62 -13.17
CA ASN A 7 33.48 -16.07 -12.32
C ASN A 7 32.99 -14.99 -11.35
N GLU A 8 31.84 -14.40 -11.65
CA GLU A 8 30.55 -14.70 -10.99
C GLU A 8 30.39 -13.93 -9.67
N THR A 9 30.10 -12.63 -9.79
CA THR A 9 29.41 -11.94 -8.71
C THR A 9 27.92 -12.05 -9.00
N LEU A 10 27.30 -13.01 -8.32
CA LEU A 10 25.86 -13.19 -8.24
C LEU A 10 25.18 -11.83 -8.01
N PHE A 11 24.42 -11.36 -8.99
CA PHE A 11 23.34 -10.43 -8.69
C PHE A 11 22.23 -11.26 -8.06
N SER A 12 22.21 -11.28 -6.72
CA SER A 12 21.05 -11.74 -5.98
C SER A 12 19.81 -11.02 -6.52
N PRO A 13 18.70 -11.73 -6.73
CA PRO A 13 17.45 -11.08 -7.11
C PRO A 13 17.13 -10.01 -6.07
N PRO A 14 16.53 -8.87 -6.46
CA PRO A 14 16.09 -7.87 -5.51
C PRO A 14 15.19 -8.56 -4.49
N SER A 15 15.57 -8.46 -3.22
CA SER A 15 14.81 -9.00 -2.10
C SER A 15 13.38 -8.49 -2.25
N VAL A 16 12.45 -9.39 -2.55
CA VAL A 16 11.01 -9.11 -2.50
C VAL A 16 10.79 -8.50 -1.12
N PRO A 17 10.29 -7.25 -1.00
CA PRO A 17 9.93 -6.74 0.29
C PRO A 17 8.88 -7.71 0.83
N SER A 18 9.22 -8.42 1.90
CA SER A 18 8.26 -9.28 2.59
C SER A 18 7.00 -8.45 2.76
N PRO A 19 5.81 -8.98 2.42
CA PRO A 19 4.58 -8.23 2.59
C PRO A 19 4.61 -7.74 4.03
N LYS A 20 4.65 -6.41 4.21
CA LYS A 20 4.51 -5.81 5.54
C LYS A 20 3.28 -6.51 6.09
N LYS A 21 3.45 -7.29 7.17
CA LYS A 21 2.32 -7.86 7.90
C LYS A 21 1.32 -6.72 8.00
N LEU A 22 0.20 -6.85 7.29
CA LEU A 22 -0.97 -6.06 7.62
C LEU A 22 -1.19 -6.42 9.08
N ILE A 23 -0.78 -5.51 9.96
CA ILE A 23 -1.12 -5.58 11.36
C ILE A 23 -2.62 -5.40 11.31
N PHE A 24 -3.32 -6.52 11.21
CA PHE A 24 -4.71 -6.61 11.63
C PHE A 24 -4.66 -6.09 13.06
N LYS A 25 -5.14 -4.86 13.24
CA LYS A 25 -5.53 -4.41 14.57
C LYS A 25 -6.50 -5.48 15.03
N ASP A 26 -6.12 -6.20 16.07
CA ASP A 26 -6.96 -7.23 16.66
C ASP A 26 -8.39 -6.65 16.79
N PRO A 27 -9.43 -7.42 16.41
CA PRO A 27 -10.78 -6.99 16.68
C PRO A 27 -10.86 -6.64 18.17
N PRO A 28 -11.59 -5.57 18.56
CA PRO A 28 -11.74 -5.23 19.97
C PRO A 28 -12.18 -6.50 20.69
N ALA A 29 -11.37 -6.92 21.67
CA ALA A 29 -11.64 -8.09 22.48
C ALA A 29 -13.07 -7.99 22.98
N VAL A 30 -13.94 -8.87 22.46
CA VAL A 30 -15.21 -9.15 23.10
C VAL A 30 -14.81 -9.77 24.43
N GLN A 31 -14.79 -8.93 25.46
CA GLN A 31 -14.68 -9.41 26.83
C GLN A 31 -15.88 -10.32 27.03
N ALA A 32 -15.62 -11.63 26.98
CA ALA A 32 -16.52 -12.60 27.58
C ALA A 32 -16.64 -12.17 29.04
N LYS A 33 -17.75 -11.51 29.38
CA LYS A 33 -18.10 -11.28 30.76
C LYS A 33 -18.32 -12.68 31.34
N ASP A 34 -17.50 -12.99 32.34
CA ASP A 34 -17.68 -14.17 33.18
C ASP A 34 -19.18 -14.33 33.50
N ASP A 35 -19.71 -15.51 33.14
CA ASP A 35 -20.96 -16.01 33.65
C ASP A 35 -20.82 -16.18 35.17
N VAL A 36 -21.00 -15.07 35.89
CA VAL A 36 -21.29 -15.12 37.31
C VAL A 36 -22.65 -15.76 37.43
N VAL A 37 -22.63 -17.04 37.78
CA VAL A 37 -23.74 -17.80 38.38
C VAL A 37 -24.55 -16.85 39.24
N GLY A 38 -25.77 -16.55 38.78
CA GLY A 38 -26.65 -15.57 39.41
C GLY A 38 -26.84 -15.90 40.88
N GLU A 39 -26.41 -14.98 41.75
CA GLU A 39 -27.03 -14.86 43.06
C GLU A 39 -28.51 -14.67 42.81
N ASP A 40 -29.29 -15.65 43.25
CA ASP A 40 -30.72 -15.72 43.17
C ASP A 40 -31.29 -14.56 44.01
N THR A 41 -31.28 -13.36 43.42
CA THR A 41 -31.69 -12.05 43.98
C THR A 41 -32.79 -11.42 43.12
N GLY A 42 -33.42 -12.24 42.27
CA GLY A 42 -34.53 -11.81 41.44
C GLY A 42 -35.75 -11.40 42.28
N PRO A 43 -36.69 -10.64 41.70
CA PRO A 43 -37.90 -10.16 42.39
C PRO A 43 -38.75 -11.28 43.02
N LEU A 44 -38.57 -12.54 42.58
CA LEU A 44 -39.22 -13.73 43.12
C LEU A 44 -38.83 -14.03 44.58
N PHE A 45 -37.65 -13.59 45.04
CA PHE A 45 -37.23 -13.70 46.45
C PHE A 45 -38.08 -12.84 47.39
N LEU A 46 -38.72 -11.82 46.84
CA LEU A 46 -39.58 -10.92 47.60
C LEU A 46 -40.99 -11.50 47.78
N LEU A 47 -41.34 -12.61 47.11
CA LEU A 47 -42.65 -13.26 47.24
C LEU A 47 -42.75 -13.98 48.60
N ARG A 48 -43.55 -13.42 49.52
CA ARG A 48 -43.66 -13.90 50.90
C ARG A 48 -44.64 -15.04 51.01
N LYS A 49 -44.23 -16.12 51.66
CA LYS A 49 -45.15 -17.11 52.23
C LYS A 49 -45.43 -16.73 53.66
N PHE A 50 -46.64 -16.28 53.96
CA PHE A 50 -47.02 -15.97 55.32
C PHE A 50 -47.23 -17.29 56.09
N PRO A 51 -46.60 -17.47 57.26
CA PRO A 51 -46.78 -18.69 58.03
C PRO A 51 -48.23 -18.75 58.53
N ASN A 52 -48.85 -19.93 58.44
CA ASN A 52 -50.18 -20.29 58.98
C ASN A 52 -50.36 -20.05 60.51
N ASN A 53 -49.41 -19.40 61.16
CA ASN A 53 -49.34 -19.16 62.59
C ASN A 53 -49.53 -17.66 62.88
N SER A 54 -50.75 -17.16 62.65
CA SER A 54 -51.20 -15.94 63.31
C SER A 54 -51.89 -16.31 64.63
N PRO A 55 -51.71 -15.55 65.74
CA PRO A 55 -52.35 -15.81 67.04
C PRO A 55 -53.89 -15.75 67.02
N ASN A 56 -54.50 -15.48 65.87
CA ASN A 56 -55.94 -15.31 65.67
C ASN A 56 -56.71 -16.59 65.33
N SER A 57 -56.06 -17.75 65.17
CA SER A 57 -56.79 -19.01 64.91
C SER A 57 -57.77 -19.38 66.03
N SER A 58 -57.59 -18.85 67.24
CA SER A 58 -58.54 -18.98 68.35
C SER A 58 -59.78 -18.07 68.23
N ASN A 59 -59.74 -16.99 67.43
CA ASN A 59 -60.84 -16.03 67.31
C ASN A 59 -61.83 -16.37 66.19
N PHE A 60 -61.42 -17.14 65.17
CA PHE A 60 -62.30 -17.52 64.05
C PHE A 60 -63.23 -18.69 64.38
N ASN A 61 -62.87 -19.53 65.35
CA ASN A 61 -63.71 -20.65 65.81
C ASN A 61 -64.93 -20.21 66.65
N GLU A 62 -65.00 -18.92 67.04
CA GLU A 62 -66.11 -18.32 67.80
C GLU A 62 -66.99 -17.38 66.95
N LEU A 63 -66.78 -17.33 65.63
CA LEU A 63 -67.53 -16.46 64.73
C LEU A 63 -68.95 -16.96 64.47
N SER A 64 -69.89 -16.02 64.37
CA SER A 64 -71.25 -16.28 63.90
C SER A 64 -71.23 -16.85 62.47
N PRO A 65 -72.13 -17.77 62.09
CA PRO A 65 -72.23 -18.29 60.73
C PRO A 65 -72.22 -17.20 59.65
N ASP A 66 -72.93 -16.09 59.88
CA ASP A 66 -73.02 -14.95 58.95
C ASP A 66 -71.66 -14.25 58.74
N SER A 67 -70.85 -14.14 59.80
CA SER A 67 -69.51 -13.57 59.70
C SER A 67 -68.53 -14.51 59.01
N SER A 68 -68.65 -15.82 59.24
CA SER A 68 -67.83 -16.83 58.57
C SER A 68 -68.08 -16.85 57.06
N GLU A 69 -69.33 -16.71 56.63
CA GLU A 69 -69.69 -16.65 55.21
C GLU A 69 -69.17 -15.38 54.53
N LEU A 70 -69.24 -14.24 55.24
CA LEU A 70 -68.70 -12.96 54.75
C LEU A 70 -67.18 -13.06 54.50
N TYR A 71 -66.41 -13.58 55.46
CA TYR A 71 -64.95 -13.74 55.32
C TYR A 71 -64.58 -14.69 54.16
N ALA A 72 -65.30 -15.80 54.00
CA ALA A 72 -65.08 -16.73 52.88
C ALA A 72 -65.38 -16.09 51.52
N SER A 73 -66.45 -15.30 51.41
CA SER A 73 -66.81 -14.56 50.21
C SER A 73 -65.79 -13.47 49.85
N THR A 74 -65.29 -12.75 50.86
CA THR A 74 -64.20 -11.78 50.69
C THR A 74 -62.92 -12.46 50.22
N ALA A 75 -62.53 -13.59 50.82
CA ALA A 75 -61.36 -14.34 50.41
C ALA A 75 -61.46 -14.82 48.95
N LEU A 76 -62.62 -15.33 48.54
CA LEU A 76 -62.87 -15.72 47.15
C LEU A 76 -62.75 -14.53 46.18
N SER A 77 -63.22 -13.35 46.60
CA SER A 77 -63.12 -12.12 45.80
C SER A 77 -61.67 -11.67 45.63
N VAL A 78 -60.86 -11.74 46.69
CA VAL A 78 -59.41 -11.43 46.63
C VAL A 78 -58.68 -12.41 45.72
N LYS A 79 -58.98 -13.72 45.79
CA LYS A 79 -58.41 -14.73 44.88
C LYS A 79 -58.73 -14.44 43.41
N LYS A 80 -59.98 -14.07 43.11
CA LYS A 80 -60.39 -13.71 41.74
C LYS A 80 -59.72 -12.43 41.25
N LEU A 81 -59.60 -11.44 42.14
CA LEU A 81 -58.98 -10.15 41.84
C LEU A 81 -57.50 -10.34 41.47
N ILE A 82 -56.72 -11.06 42.28
CA ILE A 82 -55.29 -11.25 41.99
C ILE A 82 -55.05 -12.05 40.70
N VAL A 83 -55.89 -13.06 40.42
CA VAL A 83 -55.83 -13.80 39.15
C VAL A 83 -56.13 -12.87 37.96
N SER A 84 -57.14 -12.01 38.08
CA SER A 84 -57.50 -11.06 37.02
C SER A 84 -56.39 -10.04 36.76
N GLU A 85 -55.86 -9.41 37.82
CA GLU A 85 -54.80 -8.41 37.72
C GLU A 85 -53.51 -9.00 37.13
N LEU A 86 -53.07 -10.16 37.62
CA LEU A 86 -51.89 -10.82 37.09
C LEU A 86 -52.09 -11.33 35.66
N SER A 87 -53.29 -11.78 35.29
CA SER A 87 -53.59 -12.23 33.92
C SER A 87 -53.65 -11.07 32.92
N SER A 88 -54.14 -9.91 33.33
CA SER A 88 -54.23 -8.71 32.48
C SER A 88 -52.88 -8.01 32.27
N SER A 89 -51.89 -8.32 33.12
CA SER A 89 -50.60 -7.63 33.17
C SER A 89 -49.54 -8.12 32.15
N ARG A 90 -49.95 -8.98 31.21
CA ARG A 90 -49.10 -9.93 30.47
C ARG A 90 -48.03 -9.32 29.55
N GLU A 91 -48.16 -8.06 29.12
CA GLU A 91 -47.27 -7.50 28.09
C GLU A 91 -46.32 -6.39 28.57
N ASN A 92 -46.64 -5.66 29.64
CA ASN A 92 -45.92 -4.40 29.98
C ASN A 92 -45.65 -4.15 31.48
N VAL A 93 -45.98 -5.08 32.37
CA VAL A 93 -45.84 -4.86 33.82
C VAL A 93 -44.55 -5.49 34.33
N ASN A 94 -43.80 -4.77 35.16
CA ASN A 94 -42.55 -5.26 35.77
C ASN A 94 -42.86 -6.40 36.76
N VAL A 95 -42.05 -7.47 36.74
CA VAL A 95 -42.20 -8.61 37.67
C VAL A 95 -42.20 -8.15 39.13
N GLU A 96 -41.43 -7.12 39.45
CA GLU A 96 -41.40 -6.51 40.79
C GLU A 96 -42.77 -5.96 41.21
N THR A 97 -43.44 -5.22 40.33
CA THR A 97 -44.80 -4.71 40.59
C THR A 97 -45.84 -5.82 40.70
N MET A 98 -45.67 -6.92 39.95
CA MET A 98 -46.53 -8.10 40.09
C MET A 98 -46.31 -8.83 41.42
N VAL A 99 -45.07 -8.91 41.91
CA VAL A 99 -44.73 -9.47 43.22
C VAL A 99 -45.32 -8.63 44.35
N GLU A 100 -45.27 -7.31 44.27
CA GLU A 100 -45.91 -6.42 45.25
C GLU A 100 -47.43 -6.63 45.31
N LEU A 101 -48.09 -6.74 44.16
CA LEU A 101 -49.52 -7.02 44.07
C LEU A 101 -49.86 -8.39 44.68
N ALA A 102 -49.07 -9.42 44.36
CA ALA A 102 -49.23 -10.76 44.90
C ALA A 102 -49.07 -10.78 46.43
N ASN A 103 -48.05 -10.11 46.97
CA ASN A 103 -47.81 -10.03 48.41
C ASN A 103 -48.97 -9.36 49.16
N LYS A 104 -49.52 -8.26 48.64
CA LYS A 104 -50.69 -7.59 49.24
C LYS A 104 -51.93 -8.50 49.26
N ALA A 105 -52.14 -9.25 48.19
CA ALA A 105 -53.24 -10.22 48.10
C ALA A 105 -53.05 -11.38 49.09
N PHE A 106 -51.84 -11.93 49.19
CA PHE A 106 -51.54 -13.02 50.13
C PHE A 106 -51.59 -12.58 51.59
N GLU A 107 -51.13 -11.37 51.92
CA GLU A 107 -51.29 -10.80 53.27
C GLU A 107 -52.77 -10.67 53.65
N THR A 108 -53.61 -10.24 52.70
CA THR A 108 -55.06 -10.16 52.90
C THR A 108 -55.69 -11.54 53.08
N LEU A 109 -55.29 -12.53 52.28
CA LEU A 109 -55.80 -13.90 52.38
C LEU A 109 -55.36 -14.61 53.68
N ASP A 110 -54.15 -14.34 54.14
CA ASP A 110 -53.60 -14.83 55.41
C ASP A 110 -54.38 -14.25 56.60
N TRP A 111 -54.65 -12.94 56.59
CA TRP A 111 -55.48 -12.29 57.60
C TRP A 111 -56.92 -12.85 57.66
N LEU A 112 -57.47 -13.22 56.49
CA LEU A 112 -58.80 -13.84 56.36
C LEU A 112 -58.83 -15.34 56.74
N GLY A 113 -57.69 -15.96 57.03
CA GLY A 113 -57.61 -17.39 57.35
C GLY A 113 -57.96 -18.31 56.18
N ALA A 114 -57.80 -17.84 54.94
CA ALA A 114 -58.13 -18.61 53.75
C ALA A 114 -57.01 -19.59 53.36
N ASP A 115 -57.34 -20.78 52.88
CA ASP A 115 -56.34 -21.64 52.23
C ASP A 115 -56.02 -21.10 50.83
N TYR A 116 -54.77 -20.70 50.60
CA TYR A 116 -54.30 -20.16 49.33
C TYR A 116 -53.03 -20.87 48.80
N ALA A 117 -52.72 -22.08 49.28
CA ALA A 117 -51.49 -22.79 48.91
C ALA A 117 -51.35 -23.00 47.38
N ASP A 118 -52.38 -23.57 46.74
CA ASP A 118 -52.37 -23.81 45.29
C ASP A 118 -52.28 -22.51 44.49
N LEU A 119 -52.93 -21.44 44.98
CA LEU A 119 -52.88 -20.13 44.35
C LEU A 119 -51.48 -19.51 44.48
N TYR A 120 -50.83 -19.67 45.64
CA TYR A 120 -49.46 -19.22 45.85
C TYR A 120 -48.49 -19.89 44.88
N ASP A 121 -48.56 -21.22 44.74
CA ASP A 121 -47.69 -21.96 43.82
C ASP A 121 -47.94 -21.57 42.36
N ALA A 122 -49.20 -21.37 41.96
CA ALA A 122 -49.54 -20.90 40.62
C ALA A 122 -49.03 -19.49 40.33
N VAL A 123 -49.18 -18.55 41.28
CA VAL A 123 -48.67 -17.17 41.15
C VAL A 123 -47.15 -17.17 41.13
N ARG A 124 -46.50 -17.96 41.97
CA ARG A 124 -45.03 -18.10 41.96
C ARG A 124 -44.52 -18.62 40.62
N ALA A 125 -45.17 -19.64 40.05
CA ALA A 125 -44.83 -20.17 38.73
C ALA A 125 -45.03 -19.13 37.62
N LEU A 126 -46.14 -18.39 37.65
CA LEU A 126 -46.43 -17.30 36.70
C LEU A 126 -45.34 -16.23 36.75
N LEU A 127 -45.02 -15.72 37.95
CA LEU A 127 -44.00 -14.70 38.13
C LEU A 127 -42.63 -15.19 37.67
N SER A 128 -42.31 -16.47 37.91
CA SER A 128 -41.08 -17.11 37.42
C SER A 128 -40.99 -17.10 35.90
N HIS A 129 -42.08 -17.48 35.22
CA HIS A 129 -42.12 -17.45 33.75
C HIS A 129 -42.05 -16.01 33.22
N CYS A 130 -42.67 -15.04 33.89
CA CYS A 130 -42.58 -13.62 33.52
C CYS A 130 -41.14 -13.10 33.64
N ALA A 131 -40.40 -13.47 34.69
CA ALA A 131 -39.00 -13.11 34.85
C ALA A 131 -38.13 -13.73 33.75
N GLN A 132 -38.31 -15.02 33.46
CA GLN A 132 -37.61 -15.70 32.36
C GLN A 132 -37.91 -15.06 31.01
N LEU A 133 -39.17 -14.72 30.73
CA LEU A 133 -39.56 -14.05 29.48
C LEU A 133 -38.93 -12.66 29.36
N SER A 134 -38.88 -11.88 30.44
CA SER A 134 -38.23 -10.57 30.47
C SER A 134 -36.72 -10.69 30.20
N SER A 135 -36.06 -11.66 30.83
CA SER A 135 -34.65 -11.97 30.61
C SER A 135 -34.39 -12.34 29.15
N ALA A 136 -35.16 -13.29 28.61
CA ALA A 136 -35.02 -13.75 27.24
C ALA A 136 -35.26 -12.64 26.20
N LYS A 137 -36.22 -11.73 26.46
CA LYS A 137 -36.45 -10.55 25.61
C LYS A 137 -35.25 -9.60 25.61
N SER A 138 -34.67 -9.34 26.79
CA SER A 138 -33.48 -8.48 26.92
C SER A 138 -32.26 -9.08 26.23
N GLU A 139 -32.07 -10.39 26.36
CA GLU A 139 -30.99 -11.13 25.71
C GLU A 139 -31.16 -11.11 24.19
N LEU A 140 -32.37 -11.40 23.69
CA LEU A 140 -32.70 -11.32 22.26
C LEU A 140 -32.42 -9.93 21.68
N GLN A 141 -32.84 -8.87 22.39
CA GLN A 141 -32.60 -7.50 21.95
C GLN A 141 -31.10 -7.17 21.91
N THR A 142 -30.33 -7.63 22.90
CA THR A 142 -28.86 -7.47 22.91
C THR A 142 -28.24 -8.14 21.69
N HIS A 143 -28.58 -9.41 21.43
CA HIS A 143 -28.05 -10.14 20.29
C HIS A 143 -28.48 -9.58 18.94
N GLN A 144 -29.71 -9.07 18.80
CA GLN A 144 -30.14 -8.39 17.58
C GLN A 144 -29.32 -7.13 17.31
N ASN A 145 -28.98 -6.36 18.35
CA ASN A 145 -28.12 -5.19 18.21
C ASN A 145 -26.68 -5.59 17.82
N GLU A 146 -26.14 -6.65 18.44
CA GLU A 146 -24.81 -7.18 18.12
C GLU A 146 -24.74 -7.71 16.68
N GLU A 147 -25.75 -8.46 16.24
CA GLU A 147 -25.87 -8.96 14.86
C GLU A 147 -25.93 -7.80 13.86
N SER A 148 -26.77 -6.79 14.13
CA SER A 148 -26.87 -5.61 13.26
C SER A 148 -25.52 -4.87 13.13
N ASN A 149 -24.80 -4.72 14.23
CA ASN A 149 -23.46 -4.13 14.23
C ASN A 149 -22.45 -4.98 13.46
N ALA A 150 -22.50 -6.31 13.63
CA ALA A 150 -21.61 -7.24 12.93
C ALA A 150 -21.85 -7.24 11.42
N ILE A 151 -23.12 -7.22 10.98
CA ILE A 151 -23.49 -7.10 9.56
C ILE A 151 -22.98 -5.78 8.98
N SER A 152 -23.20 -4.66 9.67
CA SER A 152 -22.70 -3.35 9.22
C SER A 152 -21.17 -3.33 9.08
N TYR A 153 -20.47 -3.97 10.02
CA TYR A 153 -19.01 -4.08 9.96
C TYR A 153 -18.55 -4.99 8.80
N LEU A 154 -19.26 -6.09 8.54
CA LEU A 154 -18.99 -6.98 7.40
C LEU A 154 -19.09 -6.22 6.07
N ASP A 155 -20.11 -5.39 5.88
CA ASP A 155 -20.28 -4.56 4.68
C ASP A 155 -19.10 -3.59 4.49
N VAL A 156 -18.62 -2.98 5.58
CA VAL A 156 -17.44 -2.11 5.55
C VAL A 156 -16.19 -2.89 5.14
N LEU A 157 -15.99 -4.08 5.69
CA LEU A 157 -14.87 -4.94 5.32
C LEU A 157 -14.94 -5.35 3.85
N GLN A 158 -16.11 -5.75 3.37
CA GLN A 158 -16.30 -6.15 1.97
C GLN A 158 -15.96 -5.00 1.02
N ARG A 159 -16.42 -3.78 1.31
CA ARG A 159 -16.08 -2.59 0.50
C ARG A 159 -14.58 -2.35 0.47
N ARG A 160 -13.91 -2.38 1.64
CA ARG A 160 -12.46 -2.21 1.74
C ARG A 160 -11.68 -3.29 1.00
N CYS A 161 -12.16 -4.54 1.03
CA CYS A 161 -11.57 -5.63 0.26
C CYS A 161 -11.67 -5.37 -1.25
N THR A 162 -12.83 -4.93 -1.74
CA THR A 162 -13.01 -4.58 -3.15
C THR A 162 -12.11 -3.43 -3.57
N GLU A 163 -12.07 -2.33 -2.80
CA GLU A 163 -11.20 -1.18 -3.07
C GLU A 163 -9.71 -1.57 -3.10
N ALA A 164 -9.28 -2.41 -2.14
CA ALA A 164 -7.91 -2.91 -2.10
C ALA A 164 -7.57 -3.79 -3.32
N PHE A 165 -8.52 -4.60 -3.78
CA PHE A 165 -8.34 -5.44 -4.96
C PHE A 165 -8.25 -4.61 -6.25
N GLU A 166 -9.09 -3.59 -6.40
CA GLU A 166 -9.04 -2.66 -7.54
C GLU A 166 -7.71 -1.89 -7.57
N ALA A 167 -7.28 -1.37 -6.42
CA ALA A 167 -5.98 -0.70 -6.29
C ALA A 167 -4.81 -1.64 -6.64
N PHE A 168 -4.88 -2.90 -6.18
CA PHE A 168 -3.89 -3.92 -6.53
C PHE A 168 -3.86 -4.18 -8.04
N ALA A 169 -5.01 -4.40 -8.68
CA ALA A 169 -5.11 -4.62 -10.12
C ALA A 169 -4.56 -3.43 -10.93
N GLY A 170 -4.87 -2.20 -10.51
CA GLY A 170 -4.31 -0.99 -11.11
C GLY A 170 -2.79 -0.92 -11.00
N SER A 171 -2.25 -1.17 -9.81
CA SER A 171 -0.80 -1.17 -9.58
C SER A 171 -0.06 -2.24 -10.39
N LEU A 172 -0.68 -3.42 -10.56
CA LEU A 172 -0.11 -4.51 -11.36
C LEU A 172 -0.08 -4.14 -12.84
N ALA A 173 -1.13 -3.50 -13.35
CA ALA A 173 -1.17 -3.04 -14.74
C ALA A 173 -0.08 -1.97 -15.00
N GLU A 174 0.09 -1.02 -14.09
CA GLU A 174 1.15 0.00 -14.17
C GLU A 174 2.55 -0.62 -14.13
N TYR A 175 2.77 -1.62 -13.28
CA TYR A 175 4.02 -2.37 -13.21
C TYR A 175 4.37 -3.06 -14.53
N LEU A 176 3.41 -3.79 -15.13
CA LEU A 176 3.63 -4.50 -16.38
C LEU A 176 3.91 -3.55 -17.55
N GLU A 177 3.23 -2.41 -17.58
CA GLU A 177 3.50 -1.36 -18.58
C GLU A 177 4.89 -0.72 -18.38
N ALA A 178 5.33 -0.54 -17.13
CA ALA A 178 6.69 -0.08 -16.82
C ALA A 178 7.76 -1.09 -17.26
N GLU A 179 7.55 -2.39 -17.03
CA GLU A 179 8.46 -3.44 -17.53
C GLU A 179 8.57 -3.44 -19.04
N LYS A 180 7.43 -3.28 -19.75
CA LYS A 180 7.42 -3.17 -21.21
C LYS A 180 8.25 -1.97 -21.70
N ARG A 181 8.07 -0.80 -21.08
CA ARG A 181 8.85 0.41 -21.40
C ARG A 181 10.34 0.23 -21.14
N LEU A 182 10.70 -0.44 -20.04
CA LEU A 182 12.08 -0.78 -19.74
C LEU A 182 12.68 -1.70 -20.81
N GLY A 183 11.91 -2.69 -21.29
CA GLY A 183 12.30 -3.54 -22.41
C GLY A 183 12.62 -2.76 -23.68
N VAL A 184 11.75 -1.82 -24.06
CA VAL A 184 11.96 -0.93 -25.22
C VAL A 184 13.24 -0.09 -25.03
N LEU A 185 13.44 0.48 -23.85
CA LEU A 185 14.60 1.31 -23.56
C LEU A 185 15.91 0.50 -23.64
N ASN A 186 15.93 -0.73 -23.10
CA ASN A 186 17.09 -1.61 -23.16
C ASN A 186 17.47 -1.97 -24.60
N THR A 187 16.50 -2.19 -25.47
CA THR A 187 16.73 -2.40 -26.90
C THR A 187 17.35 -1.17 -27.54
N SER A 188 16.78 0.02 -27.30
CA SER A 188 17.32 1.28 -27.83
C SER A 188 18.75 1.56 -27.35
N VAL A 189 19.04 1.34 -26.07
CA VAL A 189 20.40 1.46 -25.51
C VAL A 189 21.36 0.50 -26.21
N SER A 190 20.93 -0.72 -26.51
CA SER A 190 21.75 -1.71 -27.20
C SER A 190 22.06 -1.28 -28.65
N GLU A 191 21.08 -0.75 -29.37
CA GLU A 191 21.26 -0.18 -30.71
C GLU A 191 22.23 1.00 -30.71
N GLN A 192 22.07 1.94 -29.77
CA GLN A 192 22.97 3.09 -29.63
C GLN A 192 24.40 2.66 -29.31
N ARG A 193 24.59 1.64 -28.46
CA ARG A 193 25.91 1.06 -28.17
C ARG A 193 26.56 0.47 -29.43
N GLU A 194 25.80 -0.13 -30.33
CA GLU A 194 26.30 -0.62 -31.61
C GLU A 194 26.79 0.52 -32.50
N VAL A 195 25.97 1.57 -32.66
CA VAL A 195 26.33 2.77 -33.44
C VAL A 195 27.60 3.41 -32.89
N LEU A 196 27.69 3.59 -31.57
CA LEU A 196 28.88 4.15 -30.93
C LEU A 196 30.13 3.31 -31.21
N ARG A 197 30.00 1.98 -31.24
CA ARG A 197 31.13 1.09 -31.56
C ARG A 197 31.59 1.27 -33.00
N LYS A 198 30.67 1.43 -33.95
CA LYS A 198 30.99 1.70 -35.36
C LYS A 198 31.70 3.05 -35.53
N LEU A 199 31.17 4.11 -34.91
CA LEU A 199 31.77 5.45 -34.96
C LEU A 199 33.18 5.47 -34.34
N LYS A 200 33.41 4.75 -33.24
CA LYS A 200 34.76 4.62 -32.66
C LYS A 200 35.75 3.97 -33.63
N LYS A 201 35.34 2.93 -34.36
CA LYS A 201 36.18 2.28 -35.38
C LYS A 201 36.50 3.24 -36.53
N GLU A 202 35.50 3.96 -37.03
CA GLU A 202 35.67 4.93 -38.11
C GLU A 202 36.58 6.09 -37.70
N SER A 203 36.38 6.65 -36.51
CA SER A 203 37.24 7.70 -35.94
C SER A 203 38.71 7.26 -35.86
N ALA A 204 38.97 6.03 -35.39
CA ALA A 204 40.32 5.49 -35.35
C ALA A 204 40.93 5.33 -36.75
N GLN A 205 40.14 4.91 -37.74
CA GLN A 205 40.58 4.78 -39.13
C GLN A 205 40.91 6.15 -39.75
N LYS A 206 40.05 7.14 -39.57
CA LYS A 206 40.28 8.52 -40.02
C LYS A 206 41.50 9.15 -39.33
N GLY A 207 41.72 8.86 -38.05
CA GLY A 207 42.92 9.27 -37.33
C GLY A 207 44.21 8.75 -38.01
N LYS A 208 44.22 7.48 -38.46
CA LYS A 208 45.34 6.90 -39.22
C LYS A 208 45.54 7.59 -40.57
N GLU A 209 44.47 7.83 -41.32
CA GLU A 209 44.52 8.55 -42.61
C GLU A 209 45.14 9.95 -42.46
N VAL A 210 44.69 10.70 -41.45
CA VAL A 210 45.23 12.03 -41.14
C VAL A 210 46.72 11.96 -40.80
N ALA A 211 47.14 10.98 -40.01
CA ALA A 211 48.55 10.80 -39.66
C ALA A 211 49.42 10.53 -40.91
N VAL A 212 48.94 9.70 -41.84
CA VAL A 212 49.62 9.42 -43.12
C VAL A 212 49.72 10.69 -43.97
N LEU A 213 48.62 11.43 -44.12
CA LEU A 213 48.60 12.67 -44.91
C LEU A 213 49.54 13.73 -44.31
N LYS A 214 49.54 13.89 -42.99
CA LYS A 214 50.47 14.78 -42.28
C LYS A 214 51.93 14.40 -42.55
N GLY A 215 52.24 13.10 -42.59
CA GLY A 215 53.55 12.58 -42.96
C GLY A 215 53.96 12.93 -44.39
N LYS A 216 53.05 12.72 -45.36
CA LYS A 216 53.26 13.07 -46.78
C LYS A 216 53.48 14.56 -46.97
N TRP A 217 52.62 15.38 -46.36
CA TRP A 217 52.73 16.84 -46.42
C TRP A 217 54.07 17.34 -45.88
N LYS A 218 54.50 16.87 -44.69
CA LYS A 218 55.83 17.22 -44.13
C LYS A 218 56.98 16.83 -45.06
N ARG A 219 56.90 15.67 -45.73
CA ARG A 219 57.92 15.22 -46.68
C ARG A 219 57.97 16.13 -47.92
N CYS A 220 56.81 16.47 -48.47
CA CYS A 220 56.69 17.37 -49.62
C CYS A 220 57.26 18.76 -49.28
N LEU A 221 56.91 19.30 -48.11
CA LEU A 221 57.42 20.58 -47.64
C LEU A 221 58.96 20.61 -47.54
N ARG A 222 59.55 19.54 -46.99
CA ARG A 222 61.03 19.41 -46.94
C ARG A 222 61.65 19.36 -48.33
N SER A 223 61.09 18.56 -49.24
CA SER A 223 61.57 18.47 -50.62
C SER A 223 61.52 19.83 -51.34
N HIS A 224 60.40 20.55 -51.21
CA HIS A 224 60.23 21.88 -51.77
C HIS A 224 61.29 22.86 -51.25
N LEU A 225 61.62 22.83 -49.95
CA LEU A 225 62.66 23.69 -49.38
C LEU A 225 64.05 23.39 -49.96
N VAL A 226 64.39 22.11 -50.16
CA VAL A 226 65.64 21.69 -50.79
C VAL A 226 65.72 22.19 -52.24
N ILE A 227 64.69 21.91 -53.05
CA ILE A 227 64.63 22.33 -54.45
C ILE A 227 64.68 23.86 -54.57
N LYS A 228 64.02 24.59 -53.66
CA LYS A 228 64.07 26.06 -53.65
C LYS A 228 65.48 26.57 -53.40
N ASN A 229 66.22 25.95 -52.48
CA ASN A 229 67.61 26.32 -52.21
C ASN A 229 68.53 26.00 -53.39
N GLU A 230 68.42 24.80 -53.96
CA GLU A 230 69.17 24.40 -55.17
C GLU A 230 68.88 25.35 -56.34
N LYS A 231 67.62 25.72 -56.56
CA LYS A 231 67.23 26.70 -57.59
C LYS A 231 67.93 28.04 -57.39
N ASN A 232 67.99 28.53 -56.14
CA ASN A 232 68.64 29.80 -55.84
C ASN A 232 70.15 29.73 -56.12
N GLU A 233 70.81 28.64 -55.70
CA GLU A 233 72.23 28.41 -55.97
C GLU A 233 72.52 28.33 -57.48
N PHE A 234 71.72 27.57 -58.23
CA PHE A 234 71.84 27.50 -59.69
C PHE A 234 71.62 28.86 -60.36
N ALA A 235 70.66 29.66 -59.89
CA ALA A 235 70.44 31.01 -60.41
C ALA A 235 71.69 31.88 -60.22
N GLU A 236 72.33 31.83 -59.04
CA GLU A 236 73.60 32.51 -58.81
C GLU A 236 74.71 32.04 -59.74
N GLN A 237 74.86 30.71 -59.94
CA GLN A 237 75.84 30.18 -60.88
C GLN A 237 75.60 30.64 -62.32
N VAL A 238 74.33 30.65 -62.77
CA VAL A 238 73.96 31.13 -64.11
C VAL A 238 74.31 32.61 -64.28
N THR A 239 74.03 33.45 -63.28
CA THR A 239 74.40 34.89 -63.36
C THR A 239 75.91 35.08 -63.43
N LYS A 240 76.70 34.33 -62.66
CA LYS A 240 78.18 34.35 -62.72
C LYS A 240 78.69 33.91 -64.10
N LYS A 241 78.21 32.78 -64.63
CA LYS A 241 78.60 32.29 -65.96
C LYS A 241 78.20 33.26 -67.07
N ARG A 242 77.02 33.88 -66.99
CA ARG A 242 76.58 34.90 -67.96
C ARG A 242 77.52 36.10 -68.01
N LYS A 243 77.98 36.60 -66.86
CA LYS A 243 78.98 37.68 -66.79
C LYS A 243 80.30 37.28 -67.46
N ILE A 244 80.76 36.05 -67.24
CA ILE A 244 81.97 35.52 -67.88
C ILE A 244 81.82 35.47 -69.40
N VAL A 245 80.69 34.95 -69.90
CA VAL A 245 80.39 34.89 -71.34
C VAL A 245 80.41 36.28 -71.96
N GLN A 246 79.71 37.25 -71.35
CA GLN A 246 79.70 38.64 -71.83
C GLN A 246 81.11 39.27 -71.89
N MET A 247 81.96 38.99 -70.89
CA MET A 247 83.35 39.47 -70.88
C MET A 247 84.19 38.82 -72.00
N ILE A 248 83.98 37.53 -72.27
CA ILE A 248 84.66 36.81 -73.36
C ILE A 248 84.19 37.31 -74.72
N GLU A 249 82.88 37.50 -74.90
CA GLU A 249 82.30 38.06 -76.13
C GLU A 249 82.90 39.45 -76.43
N GLY A 250 82.94 40.34 -75.43
CA GLY A 250 83.57 41.66 -75.58
C GLY A 250 85.04 41.57 -75.99
N ARG A 251 85.83 40.70 -75.34
CA ARG A 251 87.23 40.46 -75.74
C ARG A 251 87.36 39.90 -77.16
N CYS A 252 86.49 38.98 -77.56
CA CYS A 252 86.49 38.42 -78.92
C CYS A 252 86.20 39.50 -79.96
N ASP A 253 85.27 40.41 -79.69
CA ASP A 253 84.94 41.51 -80.59
C ASP A 253 86.08 42.54 -80.69
N GLU A 254 86.76 42.86 -79.58
CA GLU A 254 87.98 43.68 -79.58
C GLU A 254 89.10 43.05 -80.42
N ILE A 255 89.35 41.75 -80.23
CA ILE A 255 90.35 40.99 -81.00
C ILE A 255 89.99 40.99 -82.48
N LYS A 256 88.72 40.69 -82.85
CA LYS A 256 88.25 40.74 -84.24
C LYS A 256 88.47 42.13 -84.86
N ALA A 257 88.13 43.20 -84.13
CA ALA A 257 88.37 44.56 -84.59
C ALA A 257 89.87 44.86 -84.76
N GLY A 258 90.71 44.39 -83.83
CA GLY A 258 92.17 44.48 -83.94
C GLY A 258 92.73 43.75 -85.16
N VAL A 259 92.33 42.50 -85.37
CA VAL A 259 92.72 41.70 -86.55
C VAL A 259 92.28 42.40 -87.85
N LYS A 260 91.06 42.94 -87.89
CA LYS A 260 90.56 43.69 -89.06
C LYS A 260 91.42 44.93 -89.34
N ARG A 261 91.75 45.73 -88.33
CA ARG A 261 92.66 46.88 -88.46
C ARG A 261 94.04 46.46 -88.96
N CYS A 262 94.64 45.42 -88.38
CA CYS A 262 95.94 44.91 -88.84
C CYS A 262 95.90 44.45 -90.30
N LYS A 263 94.81 43.78 -90.70
CA LYS A 263 94.61 43.36 -92.09
C LYS A 263 94.51 44.56 -93.03
N GLU A 264 93.76 45.59 -92.66
CA GLU A 264 93.65 46.85 -93.42
C GLU A 264 95.02 47.55 -93.53
N THR A 265 95.80 47.63 -92.45
CA THR A 265 97.17 48.20 -92.48
C THR A 265 98.10 47.40 -93.41
N LEU A 266 98.11 46.07 -93.30
CA LEU A 266 98.91 45.20 -94.18
C LEU A 266 98.50 45.33 -95.65
N SER A 267 97.21 45.48 -95.93
CA SER A 267 96.70 45.73 -97.28
C SER A 267 97.03 47.13 -97.83
N SER A 268 97.41 48.10 -96.98
CA SER A 268 97.85 49.44 -97.41
C SER A 268 99.36 49.59 -97.62
N LEU A 269 100.14 48.54 -97.30
CA LEU A 269 101.60 48.48 -97.44
C LEU A 269 102.06 47.87 -98.79
N TYR A 270 101.10 47.46 -99.63
CA TYR A 270 101.25 47.00 -101.01
C TYR A 270 100.32 47.83 -101.90
#